data_AF-A0A7D9JSF0-F1
#
_entry.id   AF-A0A7D9JSF0-F1
#
_cell.length_a   1.000
_cell.length_b   1.000
_cell.length_c   1.000
_cell.angle_alpha   90.00
_cell.angle_beta   90.00
_cell.angle_gamma   90.00
#
_symmetry.space_group_name_H-M   'P 1'
#
loop_
_entity.id
_entity.type
_entity.pdbx_description
1 polymer ?
#
loop_
_entity_poly.entity_id
_entity_poly.type
_entity_poly.pdbx_seq_one_letter_code
_entity_poly.pdbx_strand_id
1 'polypeptide(L)'
;SKNTVGEFFNPGYDCSDILDKLRDAEDGFYWITLKGPNVHKAWCDMSTDGGGFLLIGRKNNSVTWTVPSNNEPVDPYGEPHWTSSLGDAPILDFRVQMATHEDFKATKAHWSFRLQSKRPLKNLMMTTAGCDQRSAGIGNIAYVKDLQTEKIVTTKLRCSKFGFAHHHLLKFGWTMMNSCLQKPCPWGFAYYHLIKVQTDNYGGFSFSTTGKISGMDYNATAFVGCDNGHCCGCYGPVGGTKNYCAQNCKAINGGTVKKNVYTWFWVRSSLPRRLWKKCMDYQVKIDDGKLISYKLIGHSVVPVEGRCTKASALLHDGIVVVPDNTTAEKVPDIDGLLEYRKDMQELYVRSNKRWNAIALEEKGKQEINRLENLINKINTSLSKSKCLS
;
A
#
# COMPACT_ATOMS: atom_id res chain seq x y z
N SER A 1 -27.91 12.73 -12.58
CA SER A 1 -26.89 12.99 -13.61
C SER A 1 -25.78 11.96 -13.48
N LYS A 2 -25.23 11.46 -14.58
CA LYS A 2 -24.05 10.58 -14.56
C LYS A 2 -22.87 11.41 -14.06
N ASN A 3 -22.16 10.95 -13.03
CA ASN A 3 -20.97 11.65 -12.53
C ASN A 3 -19.83 11.44 -13.55
N THR A 4 -19.37 12.51 -14.19
CA THR A 4 -18.38 12.48 -15.29
C THR A 4 -16.95 12.82 -14.82
N VAL A 5 -16.69 12.78 -13.52
CA VAL A 5 -15.37 13.12 -12.96
C VAL A 5 -14.30 12.17 -13.50
N GLY A 6 -13.19 12.73 -13.96
CA GLY A 6 -12.11 12.00 -14.61
C GLY A 6 -12.21 11.94 -16.14
N GLU A 7 -13.26 12.53 -16.73
CA GLU A 7 -13.34 12.80 -18.17
C GLU A 7 -12.60 14.11 -18.55
N PHE A 8 -12.28 14.28 -19.83
CA PHE A 8 -11.49 15.43 -20.31
C PHE A 8 -12.09 16.79 -19.92
N PHE A 9 -13.41 16.94 -20.04
CA PHE A 9 -14.12 18.19 -19.71
C PHE A 9 -14.47 18.33 -18.22
N ASN A 10 -14.29 17.27 -17.42
CA ASN A 10 -14.51 17.27 -15.98
C ASN A 10 -13.39 16.49 -15.28
N PRO A 11 -12.12 16.95 -15.39
CA PRO A 11 -10.99 16.19 -14.90
C PRO A 11 -11.02 16.12 -13.36
N GLY A 12 -10.52 15.01 -12.83
CA GLY A 12 -10.26 14.90 -11.40
C GLY A 12 -9.12 15.83 -10.96
N TYR A 13 -9.01 16.08 -9.67
CA TYR A 13 -7.78 16.67 -9.13
C TYR A 13 -6.61 15.69 -9.23
N ASP A 14 -6.80 14.47 -8.73
CA ASP A 14 -5.90 13.31 -8.82
C ASP A 14 -6.74 12.03 -8.85
N CYS A 15 -6.12 10.86 -8.99
CA CYS A 15 -6.86 9.58 -8.99
C CYS A 15 -7.67 9.37 -7.68
N SER A 16 -7.17 9.87 -6.55
CA SER A 16 -7.87 9.78 -5.26
C SER A 16 -9.13 10.63 -5.23
N ASP A 17 -9.12 11.84 -5.81
CA ASP A 17 -10.29 12.70 -5.96
C ASP A 17 -11.35 12.07 -6.88
N ILE A 18 -10.91 11.38 -7.94
CA ILE A 18 -11.82 10.62 -8.81
C ILE A 18 -12.50 9.52 -8.01
N LEU A 19 -11.74 8.69 -7.29
CA LEU A 19 -12.27 7.62 -6.46
C LEU A 19 -13.21 8.14 -5.34
N ASP A 20 -12.89 9.32 -4.80
CA ASP A 20 -13.72 10.02 -3.82
C ASP A 20 -15.03 10.55 -4.39
N LYS A 21 -15.17 10.70 -5.70
CA LYS A 21 -16.38 11.21 -6.36
C LYS A 21 -17.15 10.10 -7.07
N LEU A 22 -16.46 9.16 -7.70
CA LEU A 22 -16.98 8.01 -8.43
C LEU A 22 -16.64 6.72 -7.67
N ARG A 23 -17.63 6.09 -7.04
CA ARG A 23 -17.43 4.94 -6.14
C ARG A 23 -16.95 3.69 -6.85
N ASP A 24 -17.45 3.46 -8.05
CA ASP A 24 -17.19 2.27 -8.85
C ASP A 24 -16.13 2.58 -9.93
N ALA A 25 -15.22 3.52 -9.63
CA ALA A 25 -14.13 3.85 -10.54
C ALA A 25 -13.19 2.64 -10.65
N GLU A 26 -13.08 2.09 -11.86
CA GLU A 26 -12.19 0.97 -12.15
C GLU A 26 -10.78 1.46 -12.51
N ASP A 27 -9.81 0.56 -12.50
CA ASP A 27 -8.47 0.85 -13.01
C ASP A 27 -8.55 1.26 -14.48
N GLY A 28 -7.84 2.31 -14.88
CA GLY A 28 -7.88 2.77 -16.27
C GLY A 28 -7.39 4.19 -16.47
N PHE A 29 -7.55 4.70 -17.70
CA PHE A 29 -7.17 6.07 -18.02
C PHE A 29 -8.20 7.09 -17.57
N TYR A 30 -7.72 8.12 -16.90
CA TYR A 30 -8.51 9.29 -16.50
C TYR A 30 -7.78 10.58 -16.81
N TRP A 31 -8.52 11.68 -16.81
CA TRP A 31 -8.00 13.04 -16.93
C TRP A 31 -7.94 13.72 -15.56
N ILE A 32 -6.79 14.32 -15.26
CA ILE A 32 -6.46 14.94 -13.97
C ILE A 32 -5.80 16.32 -14.13
N THR A 33 -5.81 17.15 -13.09
CA THR A 33 -5.25 18.52 -13.14
C THR A 33 -4.12 18.77 -12.14
N LEU A 34 -4.09 18.07 -11.00
CA LEU A 34 -3.07 18.21 -9.95
C LEU A 34 -2.81 19.67 -9.50
N LYS A 35 -3.84 20.54 -9.53
CA LYS A 35 -3.77 22.00 -9.21
C LYS A 35 -2.99 22.83 -10.23
N GLY A 36 -2.60 22.26 -11.36
CA GLY A 36 -2.03 23.00 -12.48
C GLY A 36 -3.09 23.50 -13.46
N PRO A 37 -2.72 24.43 -14.36
CA PRO A 37 -3.59 24.86 -15.46
C PRO A 37 -3.76 23.79 -16.55
N ASN A 38 -2.90 22.75 -16.54
CA ASN A 38 -2.85 21.72 -17.56
C ASN A 38 -3.70 20.51 -17.15
N VAL A 39 -4.37 19.92 -18.13
CA VAL A 39 -5.07 18.65 -17.98
C VAL A 39 -4.17 17.53 -18.50
N HIS A 40 -3.98 16.49 -17.70
CA HIS A 40 -3.13 15.35 -18.00
C HIS A 40 -3.97 14.09 -18.08
N LYS A 41 -3.71 13.24 -19.09
CA LYS A 41 -4.21 11.87 -19.10
C LYS A 41 -3.25 11.00 -18.26
N ALA A 42 -3.77 10.14 -17.40
CA ALA A 42 -2.96 9.24 -16.58
C ALA A 42 -3.70 7.92 -16.34
N TRP A 43 -2.96 6.82 -16.26
CA TRP A 43 -3.53 5.55 -15.79
C TRP A 43 -3.63 5.58 -14.27
N CYS A 44 -4.83 5.38 -13.75
CA CYS A 44 -5.13 5.26 -12.34
C CYS A 44 -5.29 3.79 -11.94
N ASP A 45 -4.59 3.39 -10.89
CA ASP A 45 -4.90 2.20 -10.10
C ASP A 45 -5.82 2.63 -8.94
N MET A 46 -7.08 2.22 -9.05
CA MET A 46 -8.20 2.53 -8.15
C MET A 46 -8.42 1.44 -7.10
N SER A 47 -7.69 0.32 -7.17
CA SER A 47 -7.95 -0.87 -6.37
C SER A 47 -6.88 -1.12 -5.30
N THR A 48 -5.60 -1.04 -5.66
CA THR A 48 -4.50 -1.46 -4.78
C THR A 48 -4.29 -0.49 -3.61
N ASP A 49 -4.22 -1.02 -2.38
CA ASP A 49 -4.01 -0.22 -1.16
C ASP A 49 -5.04 0.93 -1.04
N GLY A 50 -6.28 0.64 -1.39
CA GLY A 50 -7.38 1.60 -1.39
C GLY A 50 -7.39 2.55 -2.60
N GLY A 51 -6.52 2.33 -3.59
CA GLY A 51 -6.50 3.06 -4.85
C GLY A 51 -5.88 4.45 -4.78
N GLY A 52 -6.12 5.19 -5.86
CA GLY A 52 -5.66 6.58 -6.02
C GLY A 52 -4.22 6.71 -6.52
N PHE A 53 -3.63 5.65 -7.06
CA PHE A 53 -2.27 5.68 -7.61
C PHE A 53 -2.27 6.06 -9.08
N LEU A 54 -1.33 6.90 -9.48
CA LEU A 54 -1.02 7.26 -10.86
C LEU A 54 0.16 6.43 -11.34
N LEU A 55 0.07 5.82 -12.52
CA LEU A 55 1.23 5.21 -13.19
C LEU A 55 2.11 6.31 -13.81
N ILE A 56 3.40 6.30 -13.47
CA ILE A 56 4.36 7.33 -13.94
C ILE A 56 5.55 6.76 -14.69
N GLY A 57 5.74 5.44 -14.63
CA GLY A 57 6.84 4.80 -15.33
C GLY A 57 6.66 3.30 -15.47
N ARG A 58 7.25 2.77 -16.53
CA ARG A 58 7.24 1.34 -16.85
C ARG A 58 8.56 0.89 -17.43
N LYS A 59 8.96 -0.34 -17.13
CA LYS A 59 10.00 -1.06 -17.85
C LYS A 59 9.66 -2.53 -18.04
N ASN A 60 10.00 -3.07 -19.20
CA ASN A 60 9.81 -4.49 -19.55
C ASN A 60 11.08 -5.34 -19.32
N ASN A 61 12.09 -4.77 -18.68
CA ASN A 61 13.30 -5.46 -18.26
C ASN A 61 13.91 -4.83 -16.99
N SER A 62 14.99 -5.44 -16.47
CA SER A 62 15.65 -4.95 -15.25
C SER A 62 16.55 -3.71 -15.48
N VAL A 63 16.77 -3.29 -16.73
CA VAL A 63 17.72 -2.23 -17.08
C VAL A 63 17.05 -0.85 -16.96
N THR A 64 16.86 -0.41 -15.72
CA THR A 64 16.17 0.83 -15.35
C THR A 64 16.82 2.09 -15.90
N TRP A 65 18.13 2.10 -16.14
CA TRP A 65 18.86 3.30 -16.56
C TRP A 65 18.64 3.73 -18.02
N THR A 66 18.08 2.83 -18.84
CA THR A 66 17.73 3.08 -20.25
C THR A 66 16.27 3.45 -20.45
N VAL A 67 15.48 3.63 -19.38
CA VAL A 67 14.06 3.96 -19.52
C VAL A 67 13.94 5.39 -20.05
N PRO A 68 13.44 5.61 -21.28
CA PRO A 68 13.30 6.95 -21.80
C PRO A 68 12.24 7.73 -21.01
N SER A 69 12.24 9.05 -21.12
CA SER A 69 11.18 9.90 -20.60
C SER A 69 10.59 10.76 -21.71
N ASN A 70 9.28 10.93 -21.72
CA ASN A 70 8.54 11.74 -22.69
C ASN A 70 7.26 12.31 -22.05
N ASN A 71 6.50 13.11 -22.80
CA ASN A 71 5.30 13.77 -22.28
C ASN A 71 4.02 12.92 -22.40
N GLU A 72 4.12 11.67 -22.84
CA GLU A 72 2.97 10.78 -23.03
C GLU A 72 2.50 10.18 -21.70
N PRO A 73 1.22 9.76 -21.63
CA PRO A 73 0.72 8.97 -20.52
C PRO A 73 1.32 7.56 -20.56
N VAL A 74 1.65 7.03 -19.38
CA VAL A 74 2.15 5.65 -19.29
C VAL A 74 0.99 4.67 -19.32
N ASP A 75 1.06 3.71 -20.25
CA ASP A 75 0.17 2.54 -20.32
C ASP A 75 0.84 1.35 -19.59
N PRO A 76 0.13 0.64 -18.70
CA PRO A 76 0.69 -0.50 -17.97
C PRO A 76 1.13 -1.68 -18.86
N TYR A 77 0.70 -1.73 -20.12
CA TYR A 77 1.05 -2.75 -21.11
C TYR A 77 1.62 -2.16 -22.41
N GLY A 78 1.86 -0.84 -22.46
CA GLY A 78 2.45 -0.15 -23.62
C GLY A 78 3.97 0.04 -23.54
N GLU A 79 4.54 0.85 -24.43
CA GLU A 79 5.99 1.00 -24.52
C GLU A 79 6.65 1.51 -23.22
N PRO A 80 7.84 1.00 -22.83
CA PRO A 80 8.57 1.46 -21.65
C PRO A 80 8.97 2.93 -21.71
N HIS A 81 8.48 3.73 -20.77
CA HIS A 81 8.94 5.11 -20.56
C HIS A 81 8.55 5.60 -19.15
N TRP A 82 9.13 6.73 -18.76
CA TRP A 82 8.63 7.63 -17.73
C TRP A 82 7.81 8.74 -18.36
N THR A 83 6.81 9.25 -17.65
CA THR A 83 6.16 10.51 -18.04
C THR A 83 6.89 11.70 -17.41
N SER A 84 7.33 12.65 -18.22
CA SER A 84 7.88 13.94 -17.78
C SER A 84 6.80 15.00 -17.56
N SER A 85 5.57 14.74 -17.97
CA SER A 85 4.46 15.70 -17.87
C SER A 85 4.01 15.95 -16.42
N LEU A 86 4.38 15.06 -15.49
CA LEU A 86 3.96 15.08 -14.09
C LEU A 86 5.07 15.51 -13.12
N GLY A 87 6.15 16.14 -13.60
CA GLY A 87 7.29 16.52 -12.75
C GLY A 87 6.93 17.41 -11.55
N ASP A 88 5.95 18.30 -11.69
CA ASP A 88 5.48 19.18 -10.61
C ASP A 88 4.40 18.54 -9.73
N ALA A 89 3.93 17.34 -10.07
CA ALA A 89 2.91 16.63 -9.30
C ALA A 89 3.37 16.42 -7.85
N PRO A 90 2.55 16.80 -6.84
CA PRO A 90 2.90 16.55 -5.45
C PRO A 90 2.74 15.06 -5.15
N ILE A 91 3.82 14.39 -4.74
CA ILE A 91 3.81 12.97 -4.38
C ILE A 91 3.86 12.79 -2.87
N LEU A 92 3.06 11.85 -2.36
CA LEU A 92 3.03 11.42 -0.96
C LEU A 92 3.44 9.96 -0.82
N ASP A 93 3.08 9.11 -1.79
CA ASP A 93 3.59 7.76 -1.91
C ASP A 93 4.35 7.59 -3.22
N PHE A 94 5.43 6.83 -3.19
CA PHE A 94 6.09 6.26 -4.37
C PHE A 94 6.05 4.74 -4.25
N ARG A 95 5.52 4.06 -5.25
CA ARG A 95 5.29 2.62 -5.25
C ARG A 95 6.04 1.97 -6.40
N VAL A 96 6.62 0.81 -6.12
CA VAL A 96 7.34 -0.02 -7.08
C VAL A 96 6.70 -1.40 -7.08
N GLN A 97 6.36 -1.86 -8.28
CA GLN A 97 5.81 -3.19 -8.51
C GLN A 97 6.70 -3.91 -9.50
N MET A 98 7.13 -5.12 -9.13
CA MET A 98 8.02 -5.95 -9.94
C MET A 98 7.37 -7.32 -10.17
N ALA A 99 7.29 -7.73 -11.44
CA ALA A 99 6.75 -9.01 -11.86
C ALA A 99 7.73 -9.79 -12.75
N THR A 100 7.52 -11.10 -12.82
CA THR A 100 8.31 -11.98 -13.69
C THR A 100 7.80 -12.08 -15.12
N HIS A 101 6.54 -11.68 -15.32
CA HIS A 101 5.86 -11.65 -16.61
C HIS A 101 5.15 -10.31 -16.75
N GLU A 102 4.70 -9.99 -17.96
CA GLU A 102 3.95 -8.79 -18.29
C GLU A 102 2.50 -8.86 -17.79
N ASP A 103 2.32 -9.19 -16.51
CA ASP A 103 1.03 -9.36 -15.85
C ASP A 103 1.18 -9.00 -14.37
N PHE A 104 0.26 -8.18 -13.86
CA PHE A 104 0.19 -7.85 -12.44
C PHE A 104 0.02 -9.08 -11.55
N LYS A 105 -0.62 -10.16 -12.00
CA LYS A 105 -0.74 -11.42 -11.25
C LYS A 105 0.60 -12.13 -11.06
N ALA A 106 1.58 -11.84 -11.91
CA ALA A 106 2.93 -12.39 -11.83
C ALA A 106 3.87 -11.58 -10.91
N THR A 107 3.33 -10.66 -10.11
CA THR A 107 4.06 -9.83 -9.14
C THR A 107 4.83 -10.69 -8.14
N LYS A 108 6.10 -10.34 -7.94
CA LYS A 108 7.04 -11.00 -7.01
C LYS A 108 7.62 -10.08 -5.96
N ALA A 109 7.67 -8.77 -6.20
CA ALA A 109 7.86 -7.77 -5.14
C ALA A 109 6.97 -6.57 -5.39
N HIS A 110 6.39 -6.01 -4.33
CA HIS A 110 5.45 -4.89 -4.44
C HIS A 110 5.49 -4.06 -3.18
N TRP A 111 5.97 -2.82 -3.26
CA TRP A 111 6.11 -1.99 -2.07
C TRP A 111 5.83 -0.54 -2.36
N SER A 112 5.47 0.20 -1.32
CA SER A 112 5.30 1.65 -1.37
C SER A 112 6.08 2.33 -0.25
N PHE A 113 6.80 3.40 -0.59
CA PHE A 113 7.34 4.35 0.35
C PHE A 113 6.29 5.41 0.65
N ARG A 114 5.87 5.53 1.91
CA ARG A 114 5.17 6.72 2.40
C ARG A 114 6.19 7.78 2.74
N LEU A 115 6.06 8.97 2.16
CA LEU A 115 6.89 10.13 2.50
C LEU A 115 6.32 10.86 3.72
N GLN A 116 7.19 11.45 4.55
CA GLN A 116 6.75 12.23 5.72
C GLN A 116 6.01 13.51 5.32
N SER A 117 6.39 14.09 4.18
CA SER A 117 5.77 15.28 3.61
C SER A 117 5.70 15.17 2.10
N LYS A 118 4.72 15.85 1.51
CA LYS A 118 4.58 15.90 0.05
C LYS A 118 5.74 16.66 -0.57
N ARG A 119 6.19 16.19 -1.73
CA ARG A 119 7.17 16.92 -2.56
C ARG A 119 6.85 16.75 -4.05
N PRO A 120 7.33 17.63 -4.94
CA PRO A 120 7.20 17.43 -6.38
C PRO A 120 7.89 16.14 -6.85
N LEU A 121 7.33 15.46 -7.84
CA LEU A 121 7.89 14.25 -8.43
C LEU A 121 9.31 14.46 -8.99
N LYS A 122 9.59 15.62 -9.59
CA LYS A 122 10.93 16.01 -10.07
C LYS A 122 11.99 16.05 -8.97
N ASN A 123 11.59 16.00 -7.69
CA ASN A 123 12.46 15.92 -6.52
C ASN A 123 12.33 14.55 -5.84
N LEU A 124 12.04 13.48 -6.60
CA LEU A 124 11.92 12.12 -6.07
C LEU A 124 13.22 11.68 -5.39
N MET A 125 14.35 11.93 -6.03
CA MET A 125 15.67 11.64 -5.47
C MET A 125 16.19 12.84 -4.67
N MET A 126 16.79 12.56 -3.51
CA MET A 126 17.30 13.57 -2.57
C MET A 126 18.64 13.14 -1.96
N THR A 127 19.43 14.12 -1.53
CA THR A 127 20.69 13.95 -0.77
C THR A 127 20.55 14.45 0.68
N THR A 128 19.31 14.57 1.17
CA THR A 128 18.97 15.06 2.51
C THR A 128 17.81 14.25 3.09
N ALA A 129 17.35 14.60 4.29
CA ALA A 129 16.18 13.99 4.95
C ALA A 129 16.27 12.47 5.10
N GLY A 130 17.41 11.98 5.61
CA GLY A 130 17.68 10.55 5.81
C GLY A 130 18.59 9.94 4.76
N CYS A 131 18.64 10.53 3.56
CA CYS A 131 19.74 10.36 2.61
C CYS A 131 20.83 11.42 2.87
N ASP A 132 22.00 11.24 2.25
CA ASP A 132 23.16 12.13 2.39
C ASP A 132 23.99 12.23 1.09
N GLN A 133 25.09 12.97 1.14
CA GLN A 133 26.04 13.14 0.02
C GLN A 133 26.77 11.86 -0.39
N ARG A 134 26.59 10.73 0.30
CA ARG A 134 27.13 9.41 -0.08
C ARG A 134 26.03 8.44 -0.50
N SER A 135 24.78 8.77 -0.21
CA SER A 135 23.62 7.90 -0.36
C SER A 135 22.45 8.64 -0.99
N ALA A 136 22.62 9.15 -2.22
CA ALA A 136 21.53 9.82 -2.93
C ALA A 136 20.42 8.80 -3.31
N GLY A 137 19.17 9.16 -3.07
CA GLY A 137 18.04 8.29 -3.38
C GLY A 137 16.71 8.76 -2.83
N ILE A 138 15.77 7.83 -2.59
CA ILE A 138 14.47 8.16 -2.01
C ILE A 138 14.65 8.32 -0.50
N GLY A 139 14.71 9.57 -0.05
CA GLY A 139 14.72 9.96 1.36
C GLY A 139 13.36 10.44 1.84
N ASN A 140 13.33 10.98 3.07
CA ASN A 140 12.14 11.49 3.77
C ASN A 140 11.05 10.42 3.94
N ILE A 141 11.47 9.17 4.17
CA ILE A 141 10.56 8.04 4.31
C ILE A 141 9.96 8.04 5.73
N ALA A 142 8.63 7.98 5.81
CA ALA A 142 7.90 7.74 7.05
C ALA A 142 7.83 6.25 7.35
N TYR A 143 7.45 5.44 6.36
CA TYR A 143 7.43 3.99 6.43
C TYR A 143 7.44 3.36 5.04
N VAL A 144 7.73 2.06 4.99
CA VAL A 144 7.54 1.21 3.82
C VAL A 144 6.42 0.22 4.09
N LYS A 145 5.50 0.10 3.13
CA LYS A 145 4.44 -0.89 3.13
C LYS A 145 4.76 -1.95 2.06
N ASP A 146 4.73 -3.22 2.43
CA ASP A 146 4.70 -4.33 1.47
C ASP A 146 3.24 -4.53 1.04
N LEU A 147 2.99 -4.40 -0.25
CA LEU A 147 1.66 -4.44 -0.83
C LEU A 147 1.20 -5.86 -1.16
N GLN A 148 2.09 -6.85 -1.10
CA GLN A 148 1.66 -8.26 -1.19
C GLN A 148 1.06 -8.77 0.11
N THR A 149 1.48 -8.19 1.24
CA THR A 149 0.98 -8.54 2.57
C THR A 149 0.14 -7.45 3.21
N GLU A 150 0.02 -6.31 2.55
CA GLU A 150 -0.60 -5.07 3.01
C GLU A 150 -0.11 -4.58 4.38
N LYS A 151 1.13 -4.92 4.77
CA LYS A 151 1.70 -4.58 6.08
C LYS A 151 2.73 -3.47 5.97
N ILE A 152 2.76 -2.61 6.98
CA ILE A 152 3.92 -1.74 7.19
C ILE A 152 5.07 -2.62 7.66
N VAL A 153 6.10 -2.75 6.83
CA VAL A 153 7.22 -3.67 7.05
C VAL A 153 8.43 -3.00 7.69
N THR A 154 8.52 -1.67 7.63
CA THR A 154 9.53 -0.91 8.38
C THR A 154 9.16 0.57 8.50
N THR A 155 9.49 1.16 9.65
CA THR A 155 9.53 2.61 9.90
C THR A 155 10.97 3.12 10.07
N LYS A 156 11.94 2.21 9.97
CA LYS A 156 13.37 2.47 10.24
C LYS A 156 14.13 2.89 8.99
N LEU A 157 13.66 2.51 7.80
CA LEU A 157 14.32 2.87 6.54
C LEU A 157 14.26 4.39 6.35
N ARG A 158 15.44 5.00 6.23
CA ARG A 158 15.62 6.45 6.04
C ARG A 158 15.97 6.82 4.61
N CYS A 159 16.69 5.94 3.91
CA CYS A 159 17.10 6.15 2.53
C CYS A 159 17.04 4.85 1.70
N SER A 160 16.40 4.92 0.53
CA SER A 160 16.56 3.93 -0.54
C SER A 160 17.54 4.47 -1.56
N LYS A 161 18.80 4.01 -1.49
CA LYS A 161 19.91 4.54 -2.28
C LYS A 161 19.74 4.15 -3.74
N PHE A 162 19.72 5.14 -4.62
CA PHE A 162 19.44 4.96 -6.05
C PHE A 162 20.71 4.88 -6.89
N GLY A 163 21.63 5.83 -6.69
CA GLY A 163 22.88 5.96 -7.43
C GLY A 163 23.96 6.61 -6.56
N PHE A 164 25.22 6.60 -7.02
CA PHE A 164 26.27 7.36 -6.35
C PHE A 164 25.93 8.84 -6.40
N ALA A 165 26.25 9.54 -5.31
CA ALA A 165 26.08 10.97 -5.24
C ALA A 165 27.24 11.66 -5.95
N HIS A 166 27.05 11.97 -7.23
CA HIS A 166 27.96 12.83 -7.98
C HIS A 166 27.66 14.31 -7.72
N HIS A 167 28.64 15.18 -7.98
CA HIS A 167 28.43 16.62 -7.90
C HIS A 167 27.30 17.05 -8.84
N HIS A 168 26.35 17.85 -8.35
CA HIS A 168 25.11 18.17 -9.06
C HIS A 168 25.31 18.81 -10.45
N LEU A 169 26.41 19.53 -10.65
CA LEU A 169 26.78 20.12 -11.95
C LEU A 169 27.08 19.07 -13.03
N LEU A 170 27.46 17.86 -12.65
CA LEU A 170 27.75 16.78 -13.59
C LEU A 170 26.46 16.23 -14.24
N LYS A 171 25.30 16.46 -13.61
CA LYS A 171 23.99 16.00 -14.10
C LYS A 171 23.98 14.52 -14.50
N PHE A 172 24.55 13.66 -13.67
CA PHE A 172 24.54 12.20 -13.87
C PHE A 172 23.77 11.49 -12.76
N GLY A 173 23.28 10.30 -13.07
CA GLY A 173 22.60 9.42 -12.12
C GLY A 173 21.33 10.00 -11.54
N TRP A 174 21.27 10.10 -10.21
CA TRP A 174 20.09 10.56 -9.48
C TRP A 174 19.63 11.97 -9.88
N THR A 175 20.57 12.87 -10.19
CA THR A 175 20.23 14.24 -10.63
C THR A 175 19.58 14.24 -12.01
N MET A 176 20.08 13.40 -12.92
CA MET A 176 19.48 13.23 -14.23
C MET A 176 18.13 12.53 -14.12
N MET A 177 17.97 11.55 -13.23
CA MET A 177 16.67 10.91 -12.98
C MET A 177 15.61 11.94 -12.61
N ASN A 178 15.92 12.85 -11.68
CA ASN A 178 15.04 13.97 -11.33
C ASN A 178 14.74 14.89 -12.54
N SER A 179 15.75 15.20 -13.36
CA SER A 179 15.56 15.99 -14.58
C SER A 179 14.62 15.28 -15.57
N CYS A 180 14.78 13.96 -15.75
CA CYS A 180 13.98 13.16 -16.66
C CYS A 180 12.52 13.03 -16.19
N LEU A 181 12.24 13.19 -14.90
CA LEU A 181 10.87 13.25 -14.38
C LEU A 181 10.16 14.59 -14.70
N GLN A 182 10.89 15.62 -15.14
CA GLN A 182 10.32 16.92 -15.52
C GLN A 182 10.51 17.26 -17.00
N LYS A 183 11.48 16.64 -17.67
CA LYS A 183 11.82 16.93 -19.06
C LYS A 183 12.04 15.62 -19.83
N PRO A 184 11.70 15.57 -21.13
CA PRO A 184 11.98 14.39 -21.95
C PRO A 184 13.47 14.02 -21.94
N CYS A 185 13.73 12.73 -21.86
CA CYS A 185 15.06 12.12 -21.91
C CYS A 185 15.02 10.91 -22.86
N PRO A 186 15.34 11.07 -24.15
CA PRO A 186 15.16 10.00 -25.14
C PRO A 186 15.95 8.71 -24.87
N TRP A 187 17.05 8.82 -24.14
CA TRP A 187 17.97 7.70 -23.88
C TRP A 187 17.89 7.15 -22.44
N GLY A 188 17.14 7.82 -21.57
CA GLY A 188 17.09 7.54 -20.14
C GLY A 188 18.14 8.29 -19.30
N PHE A 189 18.08 8.12 -17.98
CA PHE A 189 18.80 8.99 -17.05
C PHE A 189 20.30 8.72 -16.95
N ALA A 190 20.78 7.57 -17.42
CA ALA A 190 22.22 7.27 -17.44
C ALA A 190 22.91 7.70 -18.72
N TYR A 191 22.24 8.43 -19.60
CA TYR A 191 22.82 8.90 -20.85
C TYR A 191 22.83 10.42 -20.91
N TYR A 192 23.84 10.95 -21.57
CA TYR A 192 23.85 12.36 -21.89
C TYR A 192 22.72 12.70 -22.87
N HIS A 193 22.04 13.82 -22.65
CA HIS A 193 20.83 14.18 -23.41
C HIS A 193 21.08 14.49 -24.90
N LEU A 194 22.23 15.05 -25.27
CA LEU A 194 22.52 15.45 -26.67
C LEU A 194 23.22 14.36 -27.49
N ILE A 195 23.96 13.47 -26.84
CA ILE A 195 24.75 12.41 -27.48
C ILE A 195 24.56 11.11 -26.70
N LYS A 196 24.42 9.98 -27.39
CA LYS A 196 24.14 8.67 -26.78
C LYS A 196 25.39 8.07 -26.12
N VAL A 197 25.90 8.75 -25.10
CA VAL A 197 27.04 8.33 -24.27
C VAL A 197 26.51 8.00 -22.88
N GLN A 198 26.81 6.79 -22.41
CA GLN A 198 26.44 6.34 -21.08
C GLN A 198 27.38 6.93 -20.04
N THR A 199 26.82 7.48 -18.97
CA THR A 199 27.52 8.23 -17.92
C THR A 199 27.29 7.63 -16.54
N ASP A 200 26.41 6.66 -16.40
CA ASP A 200 26.12 5.97 -15.15
C ASP A 200 25.79 4.48 -15.38
N ASN A 201 26.16 3.64 -14.42
CA ASN A 201 25.92 2.19 -14.39
C ASN A 201 25.15 1.77 -13.13
N TYR A 202 24.49 2.71 -12.49
CA TYR A 202 23.67 2.52 -11.30
C TYR A 202 22.25 3.02 -11.55
N GLY A 203 21.34 2.67 -10.64
CA GLY A 203 19.96 3.11 -10.68
C GLY A 203 19.05 1.98 -10.26
N GLY A 204 18.82 1.84 -8.96
CA GLY A 204 17.99 0.80 -8.38
C GLY A 204 16.95 1.34 -7.43
N PHE A 205 15.84 0.62 -7.31
CA PHE A 205 14.83 0.85 -6.30
C PHE A 205 14.78 -0.34 -5.36
N SER A 206 14.90 -0.07 -4.06
CA SER A 206 14.94 -1.13 -3.06
C SER A 206 14.39 -0.69 -1.73
N PHE A 207 14.07 -1.65 -0.87
CA PHE A 207 13.82 -1.36 0.54
C PHE A 207 14.46 -2.44 1.41
N SER A 208 14.73 -2.10 2.67
CA SER A 208 15.18 -3.05 3.68
C SER A 208 14.26 -2.97 4.89
N THR A 209 13.79 -4.12 5.37
CA THR A 209 13.04 -4.26 6.62
C THR A 209 13.93 -4.05 7.85
N THR A 210 15.23 -4.36 7.72
CA THR A 210 16.19 -4.40 8.83
C THR A 210 17.11 -3.19 8.87
N GLY A 211 17.51 -2.68 7.71
CA GLY A 211 18.46 -1.59 7.55
C GLY A 211 17.82 -0.19 7.55
N LYS A 212 18.61 0.81 7.97
CA LYS A 212 18.24 2.24 7.79
C LYS A 212 18.48 2.71 6.35
N ILE A 213 19.34 2.03 5.61
CA ILE A 213 19.63 2.28 4.20
C ILE A 213 19.51 0.96 3.44
N SER A 214 19.07 1.01 2.19
CA SER A 214 19.03 -0.12 1.27
C SER A 214 19.49 0.32 -0.12
N GLY A 215 19.84 -0.63 -0.98
CA GLY A 215 20.29 -0.35 -2.36
C GLY A 215 21.79 -0.56 -2.47
N MET A 216 22.47 0.15 -3.39
CA MET A 216 23.90 -0.12 -3.61
C MET A 216 24.71 0.00 -2.31
N ASP A 217 25.76 -0.82 -2.19
CA ASP A 217 26.55 -1.03 -0.99
C ASP A 217 25.82 -1.70 0.19
N TYR A 218 24.50 -1.83 0.15
CA TYR A 218 23.67 -2.33 1.25
C TYR A 218 22.79 -3.51 0.84
N ASN A 219 22.49 -4.38 1.78
CA ASN A 219 21.53 -5.45 1.52
C ASN A 219 20.09 -4.91 1.55
N ALA A 220 19.21 -5.53 0.77
CA ALA A 220 17.81 -5.14 0.64
C ALA A 220 16.88 -6.36 0.73
N THR A 221 15.64 -6.13 1.18
CA THR A 221 14.55 -7.11 1.17
C THR A 221 14.06 -7.38 -0.25
N ALA A 222 13.94 -6.32 -1.06
CA ALA A 222 13.72 -6.41 -2.49
C ALA A 222 14.50 -5.31 -3.20
N PHE A 223 14.90 -5.59 -4.45
CA PHE A 223 15.66 -4.70 -5.30
C PHE A 223 15.22 -4.88 -6.76
N VAL A 224 15.10 -3.79 -7.49
CA VAL A 224 14.95 -3.82 -8.95
C VAL A 224 15.75 -2.68 -9.58
N GLY A 225 16.47 -2.99 -10.65
CA GLY A 225 17.30 -2.04 -11.37
C GLY A 225 18.72 -2.53 -11.44
N CYS A 226 19.68 -1.60 -11.44
CA CYS A 226 21.07 -1.94 -11.68
C CYS A 226 22.02 -1.44 -10.59
N ASP A 227 23.00 -2.29 -10.29
CA ASP A 227 24.07 -2.03 -9.34
C ASP A 227 25.40 -2.39 -10.01
N ASN A 228 26.23 -1.36 -10.26
CA ASN A 228 27.53 -1.47 -10.92
C ASN A 228 27.50 -2.27 -12.23
N GLY A 229 26.57 -1.95 -13.11
CA GLY A 229 26.42 -2.65 -14.40
C GLY A 229 25.58 -3.94 -14.33
N HIS A 230 25.31 -4.46 -13.13
CA HIS A 230 24.51 -5.68 -12.95
C HIS A 230 23.04 -5.33 -12.73
N CYS A 231 22.21 -5.59 -13.74
CA CYS A 231 20.78 -5.34 -13.69
C CYS A 231 19.97 -6.60 -13.37
N CYS A 232 19.08 -6.52 -12.39
CA CYS A 232 18.18 -7.61 -12.02
C CYS A 232 16.94 -7.14 -11.28
N GLY A 233 15.96 -8.05 -11.18
CA GLY A 233 15.00 -8.08 -10.11
C GLY A 233 15.41 -9.09 -9.05
N CYS A 234 15.43 -8.69 -7.79
CA CYS A 234 15.72 -9.56 -6.66
C CYS A 234 14.66 -9.40 -5.56
N TYR A 235 14.20 -10.52 -5.00
CA TYR A 235 13.11 -10.54 -4.02
C TYR A 235 13.20 -11.74 -3.08
N GLY A 236 12.68 -11.58 -1.87
CA GLY A 236 12.46 -12.65 -0.91
C GLY A 236 11.11 -13.35 -1.06
N PRO A 237 10.82 -14.36 -0.22
CA PRO A 237 9.47 -14.91 -0.10
C PRO A 237 8.47 -13.86 0.38
N VAL A 238 7.18 -14.06 0.05
CA VAL A 238 6.08 -13.19 0.46
C VAL A 238 6.06 -13.05 1.99
N GLY A 239 6.04 -11.82 2.51
CA GLY A 239 6.08 -11.54 3.95
C GLY A 239 7.44 -11.78 4.62
N GLY A 240 8.49 -12.05 3.84
CA GLY A 240 9.85 -12.20 4.35
C GLY A 240 10.36 -10.92 5.01
N THR A 241 10.99 -11.07 6.18
CA THR A 241 11.46 -9.94 7.02
C THR A 241 12.97 -9.75 7.00
N LYS A 242 13.71 -10.53 6.22
CA LYS A 242 15.17 -10.43 6.09
C LYS A 242 15.55 -9.59 4.86
N ASN A 243 16.84 -9.35 4.69
CA ASN A 243 17.38 -8.93 3.41
C ASN A 243 17.70 -10.15 2.55
N TYR A 244 17.32 -10.11 1.29
CA TYR A 244 17.42 -11.21 0.34
C TYR A 244 18.30 -10.88 -0.88
N CYS A 245 18.62 -9.60 -1.03
CA CYS A 245 19.35 -9.03 -2.15
C CYS A 245 20.59 -8.35 -1.63
N ALA A 246 21.74 -8.79 -2.13
CA ALA A 246 23.03 -8.18 -1.90
C ALA A 246 23.53 -7.49 -3.18
N GLN A 247 24.67 -6.82 -3.05
CA GLN A 247 25.33 -6.08 -4.14
C GLN A 247 25.51 -6.93 -5.40
N ASN A 248 25.51 -6.27 -6.55
CA ASN A 248 25.68 -6.88 -7.88
C ASN A 248 24.67 -8.01 -8.12
N CYS A 249 23.41 -7.84 -7.68
CA CYS A 249 22.35 -8.80 -7.91
C CYS A 249 22.58 -10.19 -7.32
N LYS A 250 23.22 -10.26 -6.14
CA LYS A 250 23.47 -11.54 -5.45
C LYS A 250 22.31 -11.90 -4.54
N ALA A 251 21.81 -13.14 -4.66
CA ALA A 251 20.85 -13.70 -3.73
C ALA A 251 21.51 -14.04 -2.40
N ILE A 252 20.86 -13.68 -1.29
CA ILE A 252 21.26 -14.07 0.07
C ILE A 252 20.01 -14.52 0.85
N ASN A 253 20.18 -15.26 1.94
CA ASN A 253 19.08 -15.65 2.84
C ASN A 253 17.87 -16.30 2.15
N GLY A 254 18.08 -17.03 1.04
CA GLY A 254 17.00 -17.64 0.24
C GLY A 254 16.32 -16.69 -0.75
N GLY A 255 16.93 -15.55 -1.07
CA GLY A 255 16.44 -14.64 -2.12
C GLY A 255 16.44 -15.26 -3.51
N THR A 256 15.55 -14.76 -4.37
CA THR A 256 15.48 -15.13 -5.78
C THR A 256 15.93 -13.94 -6.63
N VAL A 257 16.78 -14.20 -7.63
CA VAL A 257 17.25 -13.21 -8.59
C VAL A 257 16.80 -13.59 -10.00
N LYS A 258 16.31 -12.62 -10.75
CA LYS A 258 15.94 -12.75 -12.16
C LYS A 258 16.62 -11.65 -12.97
N LYS A 259 17.26 -12.04 -14.08
CA LYS A 259 17.90 -11.09 -14.99
C LYS A 259 16.89 -10.18 -15.69
N ASN A 260 15.71 -10.70 -15.98
CA ASN A 260 14.66 -9.96 -16.67
C ASN A 260 13.38 -9.94 -15.81
N VAL A 261 12.86 -8.75 -15.55
CA VAL A 261 11.61 -8.50 -14.81
C VAL A 261 10.88 -7.32 -15.42
N TYR A 262 9.56 -7.29 -15.24
CA TYR A 262 8.71 -6.16 -15.58
C TYR A 262 8.52 -5.29 -14.35
N THR A 263 8.58 -3.97 -14.52
CA THR A 263 8.51 -3.02 -13.42
C THR A 263 7.56 -1.89 -13.73
N TRP A 264 6.73 -1.53 -12.76
CA TRP A 264 5.82 -0.37 -12.82
C TRP A 264 6.08 0.54 -11.63
N PHE A 265 6.06 1.83 -11.90
CA PHE A 265 6.34 2.89 -10.95
C PHE A 265 5.11 3.77 -10.81
N TRP A 266 4.65 3.90 -9.58
CA TRP A 266 3.38 4.53 -9.26
C TRP A 266 3.60 5.63 -8.24
N VAL A 267 2.75 6.65 -8.27
CA VAL A 267 2.73 7.69 -7.24
C VAL A 267 1.32 7.95 -6.77
N ARG A 268 1.18 8.42 -5.54
CA ARG A 268 -0.10 8.88 -5.02
C ARG A 268 0.09 10.22 -4.33
N SER A 269 -0.70 11.20 -4.73
CA SER A 269 -0.62 12.59 -4.25
C SER A 269 -1.42 12.83 -2.98
N SER A 270 -2.47 12.05 -2.77
CA SER A 270 -3.32 12.13 -1.59
C SER A 270 -3.95 10.76 -1.31
N LEU A 271 -4.29 10.48 -0.05
CA LEU A 271 -5.12 9.32 0.25
C LEU A 271 -6.57 9.63 -0.13
N PRO A 272 -7.31 8.69 -0.76
CA PRO A 272 -8.75 8.82 -0.94
C PRO A 272 -9.41 9.12 0.42
N ARG A 273 -10.23 10.16 0.48
CA ARG A 273 -11.00 10.54 1.68
C ARG A 273 -12.05 9.48 2.04
N ARG A 274 -12.48 8.69 1.05
CA ARG A 274 -13.41 7.56 1.19
C ARG A 274 -12.76 6.25 1.58
N LEU A 275 -11.44 6.21 1.79
CA LEU A 275 -10.94 5.35 2.85
C LEU A 275 -11.60 5.92 4.11
N TRP A 276 -12.71 5.32 4.54
CA TRP A 276 -13.27 5.55 5.87
C TRP A 276 -12.07 5.72 6.79
N LYS A 277 -11.89 6.90 7.39
CA LYS A 277 -10.88 7.05 8.43
C LYS A 277 -11.39 6.18 9.56
N LYS A 278 -11.03 4.90 9.52
CA LYS A 278 -11.32 3.91 10.54
C LYS A 278 -10.74 4.52 11.80
N CYS A 279 -11.62 5.00 12.65
CA CYS A 279 -11.24 5.67 13.86
C CYS A 279 -12.09 5.02 14.93
N MET A 280 -11.47 4.09 15.65
CA MET A 280 -12.06 3.53 16.85
C MET A 280 -11.39 4.23 18.02
N ASP A 281 -12.14 5.02 18.78
CA ASP A 281 -11.69 5.49 20.07
C ASP A 281 -12.24 4.63 21.21
N TYR A 282 -11.44 4.49 22.25
CA TYR A 282 -11.77 3.76 23.46
C TYR A 282 -11.17 4.48 24.66
N GLN A 283 -11.72 4.20 25.84
CA GLN A 283 -11.24 4.80 27.08
C GLN A 283 -10.58 3.73 27.94
N VAL A 284 -9.42 4.04 28.48
CA VAL A 284 -8.73 3.22 29.46
C VAL A 284 -8.75 3.94 30.79
N LYS A 285 -9.12 3.22 31.85
CA LYS A 285 -8.99 3.70 33.21
C LYS A 285 -7.58 3.37 33.69
N ILE A 286 -6.78 4.38 33.99
CA ILE A 286 -5.45 4.21 34.57
C ILE A 286 -5.55 4.11 36.11
N ASP A 287 -4.45 3.70 36.75
CA ASP A 287 -4.40 3.32 38.18
C ASP A 287 -4.85 4.42 39.16
N ASP A 288 -4.80 5.69 38.75
CA ASP A 288 -5.30 6.85 39.51
C ASP A 288 -6.82 7.07 39.38
N GLY A 289 -7.51 6.20 38.64
CA GLY A 289 -8.95 6.26 38.36
C GLY A 289 -9.34 7.21 37.22
N LYS A 290 -8.38 7.89 36.59
CA LYS A 290 -8.62 8.82 35.46
C LYS A 290 -8.88 8.04 34.18
N LEU A 291 -9.82 8.52 33.38
CA LEU A 291 -10.12 7.99 32.06
C LEU A 291 -9.29 8.71 31.00
N ILE A 292 -8.42 7.98 30.30
CA ILE A 292 -7.68 8.48 29.15
C ILE A 292 -8.34 7.95 27.87
N SER A 293 -8.56 8.84 26.90
CA SER A 293 -9.08 8.45 25.59
C SER A 293 -7.93 8.13 24.65
N TYR A 294 -8.04 7.01 23.93
CA TYR A 294 -7.15 6.62 22.85
C TYR A 294 -7.95 6.41 21.57
N LYS A 295 -7.29 6.54 20.41
CA LYS A 295 -7.85 6.27 19.09
C LYS A 295 -6.90 5.38 18.27
N LEU A 296 -7.47 4.46 17.52
CA LEU A 296 -6.81 3.68 16.48
C LEU A 296 -7.20 4.27 15.12
N ILE A 297 -6.21 4.54 14.27
CA ILE A 297 -6.44 5.20 12.98
C ILE A 297 -6.08 4.24 11.84
N GLY A 298 -7.03 4.00 10.92
CA GLY A 298 -6.85 3.14 9.76
C GLY A 298 -6.67 1.67 10.15
N HIS A 299 -5.53 1.10 9.77
CA HIS A 299 -5.12 -0.28 10.11
C HIS A 299 -4.03 -0.32 11.20
N SER A 300 -3.74 0.81 11.84
CA SER A 300 -2.74 0.86 12.92
C SER A 300 -3.28 0.19 14.17
N VAL A 301 -2.52 -0.78 14.70
CA VAL A 301 -2.77 -1.38 16.04
C VAL A 301 -2.17 -0.54 17.18
N VAL A 302 -1.48 0.56 16.86
CA VAL A 302 -0.86 1.45 17.85
C VAL A 302 -1.87 2.51 18.27
N PRO A 303 -2.24 2.58 19.56
CA PRO A 303 -3.14 3.62 20.07
C PRO A 303 -2.46 4.99 20.08
N VAL A 304 -3.22 6.02 19.70
CA VAL A 304 -2.83 7.43 19.77
C VAL A 304 -3.73 8.11 20.80
N GLU A 305 -3.20 8.94 21.68
CA GLU A 305 -4.03 9.66 22.66
C GLU A 305 -5.02 10.62 21.96
N GLY A 306 -6.24 10.69 22.49
CA GLY A 306 -7.32 11.54 22.00
C GLY A 306 -8.52 10.79 21.42
N ARG A 307 -9.51 11.54 20.93
CA ARG A 307 -10.79 11.02 20.40
C ARG A 307 -10.90 11.14 18.88
N CYS A 308 -11.83 10.38 18.32
CA CYS A 308 -12.24 10.45 16.93
C CYS A 308 -13.11 11.69 16.67
N THR A 309 -13.09 12.20 15.44
CA THR A 309 -13.84 13.39 15.06
C THR A 309 -15.33 13.08 14.92
N LYS A 310 -16.19 13.82 15.64
CA LYS A 310 -17.66 13.62 15.67
C LYS A 310 -18.40 14.05 14.39
N ALA A 311 -17.71 14.59 13.38
CA ALA A 311 -18.31 15.17 12.18
C ALA A 311 -18.61 14.16 11.05
N SER A 312 -18.42 12.86 11.30
CA SER A 312 -18.60 11.80 10.30
C SER A 312 -19.09 10.50 10.97
N ALA A 313 -19.84 9.69 10.23
CA ALA A 313 -20.20 8.35 10.66
C ALA A 313 -18.94 7.55 11.05
N LEU A 314 -18.95 7.01 12.27
CA LEU A 314 -17.88 6.17 12.81
C LEU A 314 -18.19 4.73 12.44
N LEU A 315 -17.36 4.13 11.58
CA LEU A 315 -17.43 2.71 11.25
C LEU A 315 -16.59 1.94 12.28
N HIS A 316 -17.24 1.28 13.24
CA HIS A 316 -16.60 0.36 14.18
C HIS A 316 -16.40 -1.00 13.51
N ASP A 317 -15.40 -1.07 12.63
CA ASP A 317 -15.06 -2.31 11.95
C ASP A 317 -13.84 -2.91 12.65
N GLY A 318 -14.11 -3.77 13.64
CA GLY A 318 -13.09 -4.36 14.48
C GLY A 318 -13.49 -5.79 14.83
N ILE A 319 -13.39 -6.71 13.87
CA ILE A 319 -13.36 -8.14 14.17
C ILE A 319 -11.93 -8.47 14.58
N VAL A 320 -11.70 -8.63 15.88
CA VAL A 320 -10.45 -9.19 16.42
C VAL A 320 -10.47 -10.68 16.16
N VAL A 321 -9.57 -11.15 15.32
CA VAL A 321 -9.46 -12.59 15.05
C VAL A 321 -8.48 -13.19 16.05
N VAL A 322 -8.98 -13.99 16.98
CA VAL A 322 -8.16 -14.66 17.99
C VAL A 322 -7.94 -16.13 17.65
N PRO A 323 -6.71 -16.64 17.77
CA PRO A 323 -6.38 -18.02 17.43
C PRO A 323 -6.77 -19.03 18.52
N ASP A 324 -6.77 -18.61 19.79
CA ASP A 324 -6.93 -19.46 20.96
C ASP A 324 -7.43 -18.66 22.17
N ASN A 325 -7.85 -19.38 23.23
CA ASN A 325 -8.39 -18.80 24.45
C ASN A 325 -7.39 -17.90 25.20
N THR A 326 -6.11 -18.27 25.21
CA THR A 326 -5.03 -17.51 25.86
C THR A 326 -4.84 -16.12 25.24
N THR A 327 -5.08 -16.02 23.94
CA THR A 327 -5.01 -14.76 23.20
C THR A 327 -6.30 -13.96 23.34
N ALA A 328 -7.46 -14.63 23.44
CA ALA A 328 -8.75 -14.01 23.72
C ALA A 328 -8.75 -13.23 25.05
N GLU A 329 -8.11 -13.76 26.09
CA GLU A 329 -7.98 -13.10 27.40
C GLU A 329 -7.17 -11.79 27.35
N LYS A 330 -6.34 -11.59 26.32
CA LYS A 330 -5.53 -10.38 26.12
C LYS A 330 -6.25 -9.32 25.29
N VAL A 331 -7.45 -9.61 24.79
CA VAL A 331 -8.23 -8.66 23.99
C VAL A 331 -8.74 -7.53 24.89
N PRO A 332 -8.44 -6.26 24.56
CA PRO A 332 -8.81 -5.13 25.39
C PRO A 332 -10.33 -5.03 25.60
N ASP A 333 -10.70 -4.50 26.77
CA ASP A 333 -12.08 -4.42 27.25
C ASP A 333 -12.85 -3.25 26.60
N ILE A 334 -13.27 -3.46 25.35
CA ILE A 334 -13.90 -2.42 24.50
C ILE A 334 -15.32 -2.86 24.12
N ASP A 335 -16.33 -2.13 24.60
CA ASP A 335 -17.72 -2.37 24.20
C ASP A 335 -17.94 -2.07 22.71
N GLY A 336 -18.75 -2.90 22.04
CA GLY A 336 -18.99 -2.85 20.60
C GLY A 336 -17.92 -3.55 19.74
N LEU A 337 -16.85 -4.07 20.37
CA LEU A 337 -15.82 -4.85 19.67
C LEU A 337 -16.38 -6.18 19.19
N LEU A 338 -16.02 -6.58 17.97
CA LEU A 338 -16.33 -7.90 17.44
C LEU A 338 -15.11 -8.82 17.63
N GLU A 339 -15.30 -10.07 17.98
CA GLU A 339 -14.22 -11.06 18.10
C GLU A 339 -14.59 -12.32 17.33
N TYR A 340 -13.75 -12.72 16.38
CA TYR A 340 -13.89 -14.01 15.70
C TYR A 340 -12.89 -14.99 16.29
N ARG A 341 -13.40 -16.01 16.97
CA ARG A 341 -12.64 -17.11 17.56
C ARG A 341 -12.34 -18.14 16.49
N LYS A 342 -11.07 -18.33 16.10
CA LYS A 342 -10.71 -19.35 15.09
C LYS A 342 -10.86 -20.78 15.59
N ASP A 343 -10.60 -21.00 16.88
CA ASP A 343 -10.69 -22.29 17.54
C ASP A 343 -12.15 -22.75 17.70
N MET A 344 -13.07 -21.80 17.88
CA MET A 344 -14.52 -22.07 17.99
C MET A 344 -15.29 -21.81 16.69
N GLN A 345 -14.68 -21.12 15.71
CA GLN A 345 -15.31 -20.64 14.48
C GLN A 345 -16.56 -19.77 14.73
N GLU A 346 -16.56 -18.99 15.81
CA GLU A 346 -17.70 -18.22 16.28
C GLU A 346 -17.38 -16.72 16.33
N LEU A 347 -18.39 -15.89 16.03
CA LEU A 347 -18.31 -14.43 16.10
C LEU A 347 -19.00 -13.94 17.37
N TYR A 348 -18.32 -13.07 18.12
CA TYR A 348 -18.78 -12.48 19.37
C TYR A 348 -18.84 -10.96 19.25
N VAL A 349 -19.77 -10.33 19.97
CA VAL A 349 -19.83 -8.88 20.22
C VAL A 349 -19.70 -8.61 21.71
N ARG A 350 -18.83 -7.67 22.08
CA ARG A 350 -18.71 -7.22 23.47
C ARG A 350 -19.80 -6.20 23.79
N SER A 351 -20.57 -6.45 24.83
CA SER A 351 -21.56 -5.52 25.36
C SER A 351 -21.57 -5.59 26.88
N ASN A 352 -21.54 -4.44 27.55
CA ASN A 352 -21.49 -4.31 29.00
C ASN A 352 -20.34 -5.14 29.62
N LYS A 353 -19.14 -5.06 29.03
CA LYS A 353 -17.95 -5.83 29.44
C LYS A 353 -18.08 -7.36 29.37
N ARG A 354 -19.08 -7.87 28.63
CA ARG A 354 -19.27 -9.30 28.40
C ARG A 354 -19.25 -9.61 26.91
N TRP A 355 -18.65 -10.73 26.54
CA TRP A 355 -18.69 -11.25 25.18
C TRP A 355 -19.98 -12.03 24.94
N ASN A 356 -20.70 -11.69 23.87
CA ASN A 356 -21.95 -12.35 23.48
C ASN A 356 -21.79 -12.90 22.06
N ALA A 357 -22.03 -14.20 21.87
CA ALA A 357 -21.98 -14.79 20.54
C ALA A 357 -23.09 -14.22 19.64
N ILE A 358 -22.75 -13.80 18.43
CA ILE A 358 -23.68 -13.24 17.43
C ILE A 358 -24.34 -14.35 16.61
N ALA A 359 -23.69 -15.51 16.49
CA ALA A 359 -24.20 -16.67 15.77
C ALA A 359 -24.58 -17.81 16.73
N LEU A 360 -25.80 -17.77 17.26
CA LEU A 360 -26.47 -18.92 17.90
C LEU A 360 -27.74 -19.35 17.15
N GLU A 361 -28.11 -18.68 16.05
CA GLU A 361 -29.42 -18.87 15.42
C GLU A 361 -29.67 -20.29 14.89
N GLU A 362 -28.64 -21.03 14.43
CA GLU A 362 -28.86 -22.40 13.95
C GLU A 362 -29.13 -23.40 15.08
N LYS A 363 -28.47 -23.28 16.24
CA LYS A 363 -28.78 -24.10 17.42
C LYS A 363 -30.12 -23.71 18.05
N GLY A 364 -30.41 -22.41 18.12
CA GLY A 364 -31.70 -21.91 18.63
C GLY A 364 -32.89 -22.39 17.79
N LYS A 365 -32.78 -22.37 16.45
CA LYS A 365 -33.82 -22.92 15.55
C LYS A 365 -33.98 -24.42 15.70
N GLN A 366 -32.90 -25.18 15.90
CA GLN A 366 -32.99 -26.63 16.10
C GLN A 366 -33.70 -26.98 17.41
N GLU A 367 -33.41 -26.27 18.51
CA GLU A 367 -34.04 -26.51 19.80
C GLU A 367 -35.53 -26.09 19.79
N ILE A 368 -35.86 -24.96 19.16
CA ILE A 368 -37.24 -24.50 18.96
C ILE A 368 -38.04 -25.52 18.11
N ASN A 369 -37.49 -25.98 16.98
CA ASN A 369 -38.12 -27.02 16.16
C ASN A 369 -38.31 -28.34 16.93
N ARG A 370 -37.40 -28.67 17.86
CA ARG A 370 -37.50 -29.87 18.70
C ARG A 370 -38.61 -29.73 19.73
N LEU A 371 -38.75 -28.55 20.32
CA LEU A 371 -39.82 -28.21 21.26
C LEU A 371 -41.19 -28.17 20.58
N GLU A 372 -41.30 -27.59 19.39
CA GLU A 372 -42.55 -27.57 18.60
C GLU A 372 -43.02 -28.99 18.24
N ASN A 373 -42.09 -29.87 17.87
CA ASN A 373 -42.39 -31.28 17.59
C ASN A 373 -42.83 -32.06 18.84
N LEU A 374 -42.28 -31.74 20.01
CA LEU A 374 -42.70 -32.31 21.29
C LEU A 374 -44.13 -31.86 21.66
N ILE A 375 -44.43 -30.57 21.50
CA ILE A 375 -45.76 -30.00 21.76
C ILE A 375 -46.81 -30.64 20.84
N ASN A 376 -46.50 -30.81 19.55
CA ASN A 376 -47.41 -31.46 18.60
C ASN A 376 -47.68 -32.93 18.95
N LYS A 377 -46.68 -33.68 19.39
CA LYS A 377 -46.87 -35.08 19.84
C LYS A 377 -47.78 -35.17 21.08
N ILE A 378 -47.62 -34.25 22.03
CA ILE A 378 -48.45 -34.19 23.25
C ILE A 378 -49.90 -33.84 22.89
N ASN A 379 -50.12 -32.86 22.02
CA ASN A 379 -51.47 -32.49 21.56
C ASN A 379 -52.15 -33.64 20.80
N THR A 380 -51.38 -34.43 20.04
CA THR A 380 -51.91 -35.60 19.32
C THR A 380 -52.23 -36.78 20.25
N SER A 381 -51.54 -36.91 21.39
CA SER A 381 -51.88 -37.94 22.38
C SER A 381 -53.09 -37.53 23.22
N LEU A 382 -53.22 -36.24 23.54
CA LEU A 382 -54.36 -35.66 24.25
C LEU A 382 -55.65 -35.65 23.41
N SER A 383 -55.56 -35.53 22.09
CA SER A 383 -56.72 -35.65 21.20
C SER A 383 -57.18 -37.11 21.04
N LYS A 384 -56.25 -38.07 21.07
CA LYS A 384 -56.56 -39.51 21.07
C LYS A 384 -57.17 -39.99 22.39
N SER A 385 -56.74 -39.46 23.54
CA SER A 385 -57.33 -39.82 24.83
C SER A 385 -58.75 -39.26 25.02
N LYS A 386 -59.08 -38.13 24.39
CA LYS A 386 -60.46 -37.60 24.34
C LYS A 386 -61.42 -38.36 23.42
N CYS A 387 -60.93 -39.24 22.55
CA CYS A 387 -61.78 -40.09 21.70
C CYS A 387 -62.06 -41.48 22.33
N LEU A 388 -61.49 -41.76 23.50
CA LEU A 388 -61.63 -43.02 24.25
C LEU A 388 -62.40 -42.85 25.58
N SER A 389 -62.98 -41.66 25.79
CA SER A 389 -63.97 -41.33 26.83
C SER A 389 -65.27 -40.95 26.15
#